data_AF-A0A8C0M5Q1-F1
#
_entry.id   AF-A0A8C0M5Q1-F1
#
_cell.length_a   1.000
_cell.length_b   1.000
_cell.length_c   1.000
_cell.angle_alpha   90.00
_cell.angle_beta   90.00
_cell.angle_gamma   90.00
#
_symmetry.space_group_name_H-M   'P 1'
#
loop_
_entity.id
_entity.type
_entity.pdbx_description
1 polymer ?
#
loop_
_entity_poly.entity_id
_entity_poly.type
_entity_poly.pdbx_seq_one_letter_code
_entity_poly.pdbx_strand_id
1 'polypeptide(L)'
;MSMDVTFLGTGAAYPSPTRGASALVLRCEGECWLFDCGEGTQTQLMKSQLKAGRITKIFITHLHGDHFFGLPGLLCTISLQSGSVVTKQPIEIYGPAGLRDFIWRTMELSHTELVFPYVVHELVPTADQCPTEEQKEFTHVNEMDSLPKEGQGRTILLDSEENSYLLVDDEQFVVKAFRLFHRIPSFGFSVVEKKRPGKLNAQKLKDLGKFVFVFLPSHL
;
A
#
# COMPACT_ATOMS: atom_id res chain seq x y z
N MET A 1 -15.70 -4.36 -13.90
CA MET A 1 -15.08 -3.77 -12.71
C MET A 1 -14.47 -2.45 -13.15
N SER A 2 -14.53 -1.41 -12.31
CA SER A 2 -13.87 -0.14 -12.59
C SER A 2 -12.63 -0.08 -11.71
N MET A 3 -11.47 -0.04 -12.35
CA MET A 3 -10.20 0.31 -11.73
C MET A 3 -9.97 1.77 -12.09
N ASP A 4 -9.74 2.62 -11.09
CA ASP A 4 -9.49 4.04 -11.32
C ASP A 4 -8.33 4.54 -10.49
N VAL A 5 -7.65 5.56 -11.02
CA VAL A 5 -6.53 6.23 -10.38
C VAL A 5 -6.95 7.66 -10.08
N THR A 6 -6.76 8.08 -8.84
CA THR A 6 -6.94 9.46 -8.40
C THR A 6 -5.60 10.04 -7.96
N PHE A 7 -5.15 11.09 -8.63
CA PHE A 7 -3.96 11.84 -8.20
C PHE A 7 -4.33 12.79 -7.07
N LEU A 8 -3.68 12.64 -5.92
CA LEU A 8 -3.84 13.53 -4.77
C LEU A 8 -2.79 14.63 -4.78
N GLY A 9 -1.60 14.34 -5.31
CA GLY A 9 -0.57 15.32 -5.57
C GLY A 9 0.32 14.92 -6.75
N THR A 10 0.89 15.94 -7.39
CA THR A 10 1.61 15.84 -8.67
C THR A 10 2.80 16.83 -8.71
N GLY A 11 3.17 17.40 -7.56
CA GLY A 11 4.34 18.24 -7.39
C GLY A 11 5.59 17.40 -7.17
N ALA A 12 6.75 17.98 -7.44
CA ALA A 12 8.06 17.39 -7.17
C ALA A 12 8.74 18.13 -6.01
N ALA A 13 9.48 17.40 -5.18
CA ALA A 13 10.29 17.89 -4.06
C ALA A 13 9.52 18.49 -2.87
N TYR A 14 8.40 19.19 -3.08
CA TYR A 14 7.58 19.78 -2.01
C TYR A 14 6.17 20.13 -2.51
N PRO A 15 5.17 20.25 -1.60
CA PRO A 15 3.84 20.70 -1.98
C PRO A 15 3.83 22.21 -2.30
N SER A 16 2.97 22.61 -3.23
CA SER A 16 2.64 23.99 -3.55
C SER A 16 1.12 24.22 -3.44
N PRO A 17 0.64 25.47 -3.43
CA PRO A 17 -0.79 25.76 -3.44
C PRO A 17 -1.56 25.14 -4.62
N THR A 18 -0.88 24.86 -5.74
CA THR A 18 -1.50 24.31 -6.96
C THR A 18 -1.24 22.82 -7.15
N ARG A 19 -0.21 22.25 -6.50
CA ARG A 19 0.16 20.84 -6.62
C ARG A 19 0.65 20.29 -5.28
N GLY A 20 -0.07 19.34 -4.69
CA GLY A 20 0.43 18.60 -3.53
C GLY A 20 1.66 17.75 -3.85
N ALA A 21 2.39 17.32 -2.82
CA ALA A 21 3.50 16.37 -2.94
C ALA A 21 3.04 14.98 -3.43
N SER A 22 3.97 14.07 -3.75
CA SER A 22 3.64 12.80 -4.42
C SER A 22 2.64 11.97 -3.62
N ALA A 23 1.49 11.69 -4.22
CA ALA A 23 0.49 10.76 -3.72
C ALA A 23 -0.54 10.46 -4.81
N LEU A 24 -0.81 9.18 -5.05
CA LEU A 24 -1.90 8.71 -5.90
C LEU A 24 -2.61 7.54 -5.24
N VAL A 25 -3.91 7.43 -5.47
CA VAL A 25 -4.71 6.30 -5.00
C VAL A 25 -5.17 5.49 -6.18
N LEU A 26 -4.88 4.20 -6.13
CA LEU A 26 -5.49 3.19 -6.97
C LEU A 26 -6.71 2.62 -6.25
N ARG A 27 -7.90 2.70 -6.86
CA ARG A 27 -9.12 2.13 -6.33
C ARG A 27 -9.52 0.87 -7.09
N CYS A 28 -9.61 -0.24 -6.38
CA CYS A 28 -10.03 -1.55 -6.90
C CYS A 28 -11.11 -2.13 -6.00
N GLU A 29 -12.29 -2.45 -6.54
CA GLU A 29 -13.40 -3.06 -5.77
C GLU A 29 -13.78 -2.30 -4.48
N GLY A 30 -13.56 -0.98 -4.48
CA GLY A 30 -13.82 -0.10 -3.34
C GLY A 30 -12.73 -0.10 -2.27
N GLU A 31 -11.70 -0.94 -2.38
CA GLU A 31 -10.45 -0.78 -1.63
C GLU A 31 -9.59 0.31 -2.26
N CYS A 32 -8.83 1.01 -1.41
CA CYS A 32 -7.90 2.04 -1.85
C CYS A 32 -6.47 1.61 -1.52
N TRP A 33 -5.61 1.64 -2.53
CA TRP A 33 -4.17 1.43 -2.39
C TRP A 33 -3.47 2.75 -2.66
N LEU A 34 -2.75 3.26 -1.67
CA LEU A 34 -2.05 4.54 -1.76
C LEU A 34 -0.60 4.30 -2.23
N PHE A 35 -0.16 5.02 -3.25
CA PHE A 35 1.23 5.05 -3.69
C PHE A 35 1.81 6.42 -3.41
N ASP A 36 2.89 6.42 -2.62
CA ASP A 36 3.46 7.57 -1.91
C ASP A 36 2.48 8.32 -1.00
N CYS A 37 3.04 8.99 -0.01
CA CYS A 37 2.29 9.76 0.97
C CYS A 37 3.08 11.01 1.38
N GLY A 38 3.32 11.91 0.42
CA GLY A 38 3.94 13.20 0.66
C GLY A 38 3.16 14.08 1.64
N GLU A 39 3.80 15.13 2.14
CA GLU A 39 3.17 16.07 3.09
C GLU A 39 1.86 16.64 2.52
N GLY A 40 0.82 16.68 3.37
CA GLY A 40 -0.52 17.16 2.99
C GLY A 40 -1.43 16.13 2.31
N THR A 41 -0.97 14.90 2.06
CA THR A 41 -1.77 13.82 1.44
C THR A 41 -3.12 13.60 2.14
N GLN A 42 -3.15 13.60 3.47
CA GLN A 42 -4.40 13.47 4.25
C GLN A 42 -5.43 14.57 3.93
N THR A 43 -4.98 15.81 3.71
CA THR A 43 -5.86 16.93 3.39
C THR A 43 -6.34 16.84 1.94
N GLN A 44 -5.50 16.35 1.03
CA GLN A 44 -5.89 16.08 -0.35
C GLN A 44 -6.92 14.94 -0.43
N LEU A 45 -6.81 13.92 0.42
CA LEU A 45 -7.86 12.90 0.58
C LEU A 45 -9.19 13.52 1.01
N MET A 46 -9.18 14.41 2.01
CA MET A 46 -10.40 15.09 2.50
C MET A 46 -11.09 15.96 1.43
N LYS A 47 -10.34 16.50 0.47
CA LYS A 47 -10.87 17.27 -0.67
C LYS A 47 -11.39 16.38 -1.81
N SER A 48 -11.04 15.10 -1.80
CA SER A 48 -11.42 14.13 -2.83
C SER A 48 -12.70 13.36 -2.45
N GLN A 49 -13.18 12.53 -3.37
CA GLN A 49 -14.29 11.60 -3.10
C GLN A 49 -13.85 10.30 -2.39
N LEU A 50 -12.55 10.17 -2.09
CA LEU A 50 -11.98 9.01 -1.42
C LEU A 50 -12.09 9.16 0.10
N LYS A 51 -12.13 8.02 0.80
CA LYS A 51 -12.12 7.99 2.27
C LYS A 51 -10.84 7.36 2.76
N ALA A 52 -10.14 8.04 3.67
CA ALA A 52 -8.89 7.54 4.24
C ALA A 52 -9.06 6.16 4.91
N GLY A 53 -10.19 5.90 5.58
CA GLY A 53 -10.51 4.60 6.17
C GLY A 53 -10.78 3.45 5.18
N ARG A 54 -10.73 3.70 3.86
CA ARG A 54 -10.77 2.64 2.83
C ARG A 54 -9.36 2.24 2.35
N ILE A 55 -8.32 2.87 2.87
CA ILE A 55 -6.94 2.53 2.56
C ILE A 55 -6.58 1.22 3.24
N THR A 56 -6.25 0.20 2.46
CA THR A 56 -5.85 -1.12 2.95
C THR A 56 -4.37 -1.39 2.76
N LYS A 57 -3.76 -0.78 1.73
CA LYS A 57 -2.34 -0.91 1.41
C LYS A 57 -1.71 0.44 1.07
N ILE A 58 -0.47 0.64 1.51
CA ILE A 58 0.34 1.83 1.22
C ILE A 58 1.67 1.38 0.63
N PHE A 59 2.11 1.99 -0.45
CA PHE A 59 3.36 1.68 -1.16
C PHE A 59 4.21 2.93 -1.26
N ILE A 60 5.40 2.94 -0.66
CA ILE A 60 6.34 4.07 -0.68
C ILE A 60 7.47 3.76 -1.66
N THR A 61 7.65 4.63 -2.64
CA THR A 61 8.66 4.42 -3.69
C THR A 61 10.09 4.59 -3.19
N HIS A 62 10.34 5.64 -2.37
CA HIS A 62 11.65 5.95 -1.80
C HIS A 62 11.53 6.89 -0.59
N LEU A 63 12.58 7.00 0.21
CA LEU A 63 12.60 7.78 1.46
C LEU A 63 13.05 9.25 1.26
N HIS A 64 12.55 9.93 0.22
CA HIS A 64 12.57 11.40 0.19
C HIS A 64 11.30 11.95 0.81
N GLY A 65 11.40 13.04 1.56
CA GLY A 65 10.31 13.55 2.39
C GLY A 65 9.00 13.82 1.65
N ASP A 66 9.07 14.26 0.39
CA ASP A 66 7.93 14.50 -0.48
C ASP A 66 7.17 13.24 -0.92
N HIS A 67 7.66 12.06 -0.52
CA HIS A 67 7.02 10.76 -0.78
C HIS A 67 6.52 10.06 0.50
N PHE A 68 6.88 10.49 1.72
CA PHE A 68 6.45 9.79 2.94
C PHE A 68 6.22 10.65 4.20
N PHE A 69 6.56 11.95 4.22
CA PHE A 69 6.36 12.79 5.41
C PHE A 69 4.90 12.98 5.80
N GLY A 70 3.96 12.77 4.88
CA GLY A 70 2.53 12.78 5.19
C GLY A 70 2.04 11.52 5.89
N LEU A 71 2.84 10.44 5.92
CA LEU A 71 2.43 9.13 6.39
C LEU A 71 2.04 9.11 7.88
N PRO A 72 2.83 9.70 8.81
CA PRO A 72 2.44 9.72 10.22
C PRO A 72 1.10 10.43 10.45
N GLY A 73 0.93 11.61 9.85
CA GLY A 73 -0.32 12.38 9.96
C GLY A 73 -1.53 11.63 9.39
N LEU A 74 -1.35 10.95 8.24
CA LEU A 74 -2.39 10.13 7.65
C LEU A 74 -2.83 8.99 8.58
N LEU A 75 -1.89 8.25 9.17
CA LEU A 75 -2.20 7.15 10.08
C LEU A 75 -2.95 7.64 11.33
N CYS A 76 -2.51 8.76 11.92
CA CYS A 76 -3.19 9.40 13.05
C CYS A 76 -4.62 9.80 12.68
N THR A 77 -4.82 10.40 11.51
CA THR A 77 -6.14 10.81 11.03
C THR A 77 -7.05 9.61 10.77
N ILE A 78 -6.56 8.52 10.17
CA ILE A 78 -7.33 7.28 10.02
C ILE A 78 -7.74 6.76 11.40
N SER A 79 -6.84 6.80 12.39
CA SER A 79 -7.10 6.30 13.74
C SER A 79 -8.23 7.08 14.40
N LEU A 80 -8.14 8.41 14.37
CA LEU A 80 -9.16 9.32 14.93
C LEU A 80 -10.53 9.18 14.25
N GLN A 81 -10.55 8.83 12.96
CA GLN A 81 -11.79 8.65 12.20
C GLN A 81 -12.39 7.24 12.29
N SER A 82 -11.65 6.25 12.81
CA SER A 82 -12.07 4.84 12.80
C SER A 82 -13.15 4.50 13.83
N GLY A 83 -13.49 5.41 14.76
CA GLY A 83 -14.50 5.17 15.79
C GLY A 83 -14.23 3.89 16.61
N SER A 84 -15.28 3.27 17.17
CA SER A 84 -15.19 2.01 17.92
C SER A 84 -15.14 0.75 17.03
N VAL A 85 -14.99 0.90 15.70
CA VAL A 85 -14.96 -0.24 14.78
C VAL A 85 -13.54 -0.76 14.72
N VAL A 86 -13.31 -1.89 15.38
CA VAL A 86 -12.07 -2.65 15.27
C VAL A 86 -12.00 -3.22 13.86
N THR A 87 -11.24 -2.58 12.97
CA THR A 87 -10.82 -3.22 11.72
C THR A 87 -9.95 -4.43 12.08
N LYS A 88 -10.37 -5.63 11.66
CA LYS A 88 -9.62 -6.85 11.95
C LYS A 88 -8.36 -6.99 11.09
N GLN A 89 -8.36 -6.41 9.88
CA GLN A 89 -7.25 -6.53 8.95
C GLN A 89 -6.28 -5.36 9.12
N PRO A 90 -4.97 -5.64 9.19
CA PRO A 90 -3.97 -4.60 9.31
C PRO A 90 -3.86 -3.77 8.03
N ILE A 91 -3.53 -2.48 8.17
CA ILE A 91 -3.03 -1.71 7.03
C ILE A 91 -1.62 -2.21 6.72
N GLU A 92 -1.40 -2.69 5.50
CA GLU A 92 -0.09 -3.14 5.03
C GLU A 92 0.68 -1.99 4.38
N ILE A 93 1.89 -1.73 4.85
CA ILE A 93 2.75 -0.66 4.38
C ILE A 93 3.99 -1.28 3.76
N TYR A 94 4.24 -1.00 2.50
CA TYR A 94 5.38 -1.48 1.73
C TYR A 94 6.30 -0.30 1.43
N GLY A 95 7.60 -0.43 1.70
CA GLY A 95 8.56 0.63 1.34
C GLY A 95 10.00 0.23 1.61
N PRO A 96 10.97 1.11 1.36
CA PRO A 96 12.39 0.81 1.60
C PRO A 96 12.69 0.54 3.08
N ALA A 97 13.75 -0.23 3.34
CA ALA A 97 14.31 -0.41 4.68
C ALA A 97 14.52 0.94 5.41
N GLY A 98 14.14 0.99 6.69
CA GLY A 98 14.13 2.19 7.53
C GLY A 98 12.75 2.85 7.67
N LEU A 99 11.78 2.49 6.81
CA LEU A 99 10.40 2.98 6.92
C LEU A 99 9.72 2.51 8.22
N ARG A 100 9.99 1.28 8.66
CA ARG A 100 9.42 0.73 9.89
C ARG A 100 9.79 1.58 11.10
N ASP A 101 11.09 1.79 11.30
CA ASP A 101 11.62 2.58 12.41
C ASP A 101 11.18 4.04 12.37
N PHE A 102 10.98 4.60 11.17
CA PHE A 102 10.44 5.95 11.02
C PHE A 102 9.01 6.03 11.56
N ILE A 103 8.12 5.13 11.12
CA ILE A 103 6.73 5.10 11.58
C ILE A 103 6.70 4.84 13.08
N TRP A 104 7.41 3.82 13.56
CA TRP A 104 7.52 3.48 14.97
C TRP A 104 7.88 4.69 15.84
N ARG A 105 9.06 5.28 15.58
CA ARG A 105 9.61 6.35 16.43
C ARG A 105 8.73 7.58 16.38
N THR A 106 8.09 7.85 15.25
CA THR A 106 7.18 8.98 15.12
C THR A 106 5.92 8.77 15.97
N MET A 107 5.31 7.58 15.92
CA MET A 107 4.13 7.26 16.74
C MET A 107 4.45 7.27 18.24
N GLU A 108 5.60 6.71 18.63
CA GLU A 108 6.09 6.68 20.00
C GLU A 108 6.32 8.11 20.53
N LEU A 109 7.07 8.93 19.78
CA LEU A 109 7.39 10.30 20.16
C LEU A 109 6.13 11.18 20.28
N SER A 110 5.13 10.97 19.42
CA SER A 110 3.88 11.73 19.45
C SER A 110 2.83 11.15 20.41
N HIS A 111 3.18 10.16 21.24
CA HIS A 111 2.27 9.47 22.15
C HIS A 111 1.00 8.97 21.44
N THR A 112 1.14 8.51 20.20
CA THR A 112 0.00 8.09 19.37
C THR A 112 -0.21 6.59 19.46
N GLU A 113 -1.35 6.20 20.01
CA GLU A 113 -1.84 4.82 19.96
C GLU A 113 -2.84 4.65 18.82
N LEU A 114 -2.44 3.95 17.76
CA LEU A 114 -3.35 3.66 16.64
C LEU A 114 -4.44 2.68 17.09
N VAL A 115 -5.70 2.93 16.72
CA VAL A 115 -6.84 2.06 17.08
C VAL A 115 -6.95 0.82 16.19
N PHE A 116 -6.22 0.80 15.07
CA PHE A 116 -6.15 -0.30 14.10
C PHE A 116 -4.75 -0.92 14.07
N PRO A 117 -4.63 -2.21 13.69
CA PRO A 117 -3.33 -2.83 13.48
C PRO A 117 -2.68 -2.38 12.16
N TYR A 118 -1.35 -2.32 12.11
CA TYR A 118 -0.60 -2.08 10.88
C TYR A 118 0.64 -2.98 10.83
N VAL A 119 1.16 -3.19 9.62
CA VAL A 119 2.38 -3.97 9.38
C VAL A 119 3.24 -3.27 8.34
N VAL A 120 4.56 -3.24 8.57
CA VAL A 120 5.52 -2.63 7.64
C VAL A 120 6.39 -3.72 7.00
N HIS A 121 6.28 -3.88 5.69
CA HIS A 121 7.11 -4.75 4.87
C HIS A 121 8.20 -3.92 4.19
N GLU A 122 9.45 -4.26 4.47
CA GLU A 122 10.61 -3.47 4.02
C GLU A 122 11.30 -4.14 2.84
N LEU A 123 11.43 -3.40 1.74
CA LEU A 123 12.17 -3.80 0.56
C LEU A 123 13.64 -3.47 0.78
N VAL A 124 14.51 -4.47 0.63
CA VAL A 124 15.96 -4.29 0.76
C VAL A 124 16.52 -3.75 -0.56
N PRO A 125 17.07 -2.51 -0.57
CA PRO A 125 17.67 -1.95 -1.77
C PRO A 125 19.01 -2.61 -2.10
N THR A 126 19.49 -2.33 -3.30
CA THR A 126 20.79 -2.74 -3.79
C THR A 126 21.64 -1.51 -4.12
N ALA A 127 22.96 -1.66 -4.04
CA ALA A 127 23.91 -0.56 -4.15
C ALA A 127 23.90 0.14 -5.53
N ASP A 128 23.48 -0.56 -6.58
CA ASP A 128 23.38 -0.06 -7.96
C ASP A 128 22.14 0.82 -8.21
N GLN A 129 21.30 1.06 -7.20
CA GLN A 129 20.13 1.95 -7.32
C GLN A 129 20.43 3.43 -7.09
N CYS A 130 21.64 3.78 -6.65
CA CYS A 130 22.04 5.17 -6.43
C CYS A 130 23.54 5.40 -6.69
N PRO A 131 23.97 6.66 -6.88
CA PRO A 131 25.39 6.99 -6.95
C PRO A 131 26.14 6.49 -5.72
N THR A 132 27.37 6.01 -5.89
CA THR A 132 28.19 5.43 -4.80
C THR A 132 28.40 6.40 -3.63
N GLU A 133 28.48 7.71 -3.93
CA GLU A 133 28.64 8.77 -2.92
C GLU A 133 27.40 8.98 -2.04
N GLU A 134 26.22 8.53 -2.50
CA GLU A 134 24.94 8.68 -1.79
C GLU A 134 24.48 7.37 -1.12
N GLN A 135 25.31 6.31 -1.16
CA GLN A 135 25.05 5.06 -0.47
C GLN A 135 25.15 5.28 1.05
N LYS A 136 24.01 5.22 1.73
CA LYS A 136 23.95 5.13 3.19
C LYS A 136 23.87 3.67 3.58
N GLU A 137 24.73 3.25 4.50
CA GLU A 137 24.55 1.97 5.18
C GLU A 137 23.26 2.05 6.01
N PHE A 138 22.26 1.26 5.63
CA PHE A 138 21.06 1.06 6.44
C PHE A 138 21.40 0.08 7.57
N THR A 139 22.17 0.53 8.57
CA THR A 139 22.64 -0.30 9.69
C THR A 139 21.61 -0.51 10.81
N HIS A 140 20.36 -0.07 10.64
CA HIS A 140 19.31 -0.20 11.66
C HIS A 140 18.43 -1.43 11.46
N VAL A 141 19.04 -2.57 11.12
CA VAL A 141 18.38 -3.86 11.25
C VAL A 141 19.00 -4.55 12.44
N ASN A 142 18.59 -4.19 13.67
CA ASN A 142 18.57 -5.13 14.80
C ASN A 142 17.99 -4.52 16.09
N GLU A 143 17.10 -5.32 16.67
CA GLU A 143 16.71 -5.42 18.08
C GLU A 143 16.02 -4.20 18.72
N MET A 144 14.68 -4.10 18.55
CA MET A 144 13.86 -3.50 19.61
C MET A 144 12.41 -3.99 19.60
N ASP A 145 11.86 -4.09 20.80
CA ASP A 145 10.57 -4.69 21.16
C ASP A 145 9.39 -4.16 20.33
N SER A 146 8.53 -5.06 19.86
CA SER A 146 7.31 -4.74 19.12
C SER A 146 6.24 -4.07 20.01
N LEU A 147 5.56 -3.03 19.50
CA LEU A 147 4.42 -2.35 20.11
C LEU A 147 3.25 -3.34 20.10
N PRO A 148 2.24 -3.17 20.97
CA PRO A 148 1.11 -4.10 21.06
C PRO A 148 0.30 -4.33 19.78
N LYS A 149 0.45 -3.47 18.75
CA LYS A 149 -0.35 -3.45 17.51
C LYS A 149 0.44 -3.45 16.21
N GLU A 150 1.77 -3.42 16.25
CA GLU A 150 2.58 -3.66 15.05
C GLU A 150 2.69 -5.17 14.85
N GLY A 151 2.11 -5.69 13.78
CA GLY A 151 2.30 -7.10 13.42
C GLY A 151 3.70 -7.33 12.83
N GLN A 152 4.15 -8.59 12.81
CA GLN A 152 5.46 -8.93 12.29
C GLN A 152 5.58 -8.60 10.79
N GLY A 153 6.32 -7.53 10.49
CA GLY A 153 6.68 -7.12 9.14
C GLY A 153 7.58 -8.13 8.42
N ARG A 154 7.62 -8.06 7.09
CA ARG A 154 8.53 -8.89 6.27
C ARG A 154 9.72 -8.05 5.83
N THR A 155 10.90 -8.68 5.76
CA THR A 155 12.04 -8.16 5.00
C THR A 155 12.02 -8.82 3.62
N ILE A 156 11.80 -8.03 2.58
CA ILE A 156 11.60 -8.50 1.21
C ILE A 156 12.89 -8.28 0.41
N LEU A 157 13.49 -9.39 -0.02
CA LEU A 157 14.73 -9.41 -0.80
C LEU A 157 14.45 -9.43 -2.30
N LEU A 158 15.42 -8.97 -3.08
CA LEU A 158 15.38 -9.04 -4.53
C LEU A 158 15.48 -10.51 -4.97
N ASP A 159 14.51 -10.97 -5.75
CA ASP A 159 14.68 -12.19 -6.54
C ASP A 159 15.60 -11.88 -7.72
N SER A 160 16.76 -12.55 -7.77
CA SER A 160 17.77 -12.30 -8.80
C SER A 160 17.41 -12.93 -10.16
N GLU A 161 16.58 -13.96 -10.19
CA GLU A 161 16.11 -14.57 -11.44
C GLU A 161 15.03 -13.72 -12.09
N GLU A 162 14.07 -13.26 -11.28
CA GLU A 162 12.94 -12.44 -11.75
C GLU A 162 13.25 -10.93 -11.77
N ASN A 163 14.40 -10.51 -11.24
CA ASN A 163 14.82 -9.12 -11.05
C ASN A 163 13.72 -8.23 -10.43
N SER A 164 12.99 -8.78 -9.44
CA SER A 164 11.84 -8.12 -8.82
C SER A 164 11.63 -8.55 -7.36
N TYR A 165 10.77 -7.82 -6.66
CA TYR A 165 10.36 -8.12 -5.29
C TYR A 165 8.90 -8.51 -5.29
N LEU A 166 8.54 -9.70 -4.79
CA LEU A 166 7.14 -10.11 -4.66
C LEU A 166 6.51 -9.49 -3.40
N LEU A 167 5.54 -8.61 -3.58
CA LEU A 167 4.88 -7.90 -2.48
C LEU A 167 3.56 -8.55 -2.10
N VAL A 168 2.66 -8.70 -3.06
CA VAL A 168 1.33 -9.28 -2.88
C VAL A 168 1.11 -10.34 -3.94
N ASP A 169 0.58 -11.48 -3.53
CA ASP A 169 0.10 -12.54 -4.42
C ASP A 169 -1.18 -13.13 -3.80
N ASP A 170 -2.32 -12.51 -4.11
CA ASP A 170 -3.64 -12.91 -3.61
C ASP A 170 -4.53 -13.46 -4.73
N GLU A 171 -5.81 -13.75 -4.46
CA GLU A 171 -6.72 -14.32 -5.46
C GLU A 171 -6.96 -13.38 -6.67
N GLN A 172 -6.81 -12.07 -6.49
CA GLN A 172 -7.15 -11.06 -7.48
C GLN A 172 -5.93 -10.40 -8.12
N PHE A 173 -4.85 -10.17 -7.36
CA PHE A 173 -3.73 -9.34 -7.79
C PHE A 173 -2.38 -10.00 -7.52
N VAL A 174 -1.44 -9.72 -8.41
CA VAL A 174 0.00 -9.84 -8.17
C VAL A 174 0.58 -8.44 -8.15
N VAL A 175 1.25 -8.09 -7.06
CA VAL A 175 1.99 -6.83 -6.92
C VAL A 175 3.47 -7.15 -6.77
N LYS A 176 4.28 -6.63 -7.70
CA LYS A 176 5.74 -6.71 -7.66
C LYS A 176 6.35 -5.32 -7.57
N ALA A 177 7.52 -5.20 -6.97
CA ALA A 177 8.37 -4.02 -7.13
C ALA A 177 9.59 -4.33 -8.00
N PHE A 178 10.17 -3.28 -8.58
CA PHE A 178 11.41 -3.34 -9.34
C PHE A 178 12.29 -2.15 -9.01
N ARG A 179 13.59 -2.31 -9.21
CA ARG A 179 14.61 -1.32 -8.85
C ARG A 179 14.63 -0.17 -9.85
N LEU A 180 14.75 1.06 -9.35
CA LEU A 180 15.00 2.27 -10.13
C LEU A 180 16.30 2.92 -9.69
N PHE A 181 16.99 3.57 -10.64
CA PHE A 181 18.14 4.41 -10.35
C PHE A 181 17.68 5.83 -9.98
N HIS A 182 18.12 6.33 -8.83
CA HIS A 182 17.79 7.66 -8.31
C HIS A 182 18.86 8.13 -7.30
N ARG A 183 18.71 9.35 -6.76
CA ARG A 183 19.64 9.90 -5.74
C ARG A 183 19.77 9.01 -4.50
N ILE A 184 18.63 8.53 -3.99
CA ILE A 184 18.57 7.43 -3.02
C ILE A 184 17.86 6.24 -3.66
N PRO A 185 18.04 5.00 -3.17
CA PRO A 185 17.37 3.84 -3.74
C PRO A 185 15.86 4.03 -3.86
N SER A 186 15.33 3.73 -5.05
CA SER A 186 13.93 3.91 -5.39
C SER A 186 13.34 2.68 -6.06
N PHE A 187 12.04 2.49 -5.90
CA PHE A 187 11.29 1.36 -6.44
C PHE A 187 10.14 1.83 -7.33
N GLY A 188 9.95 1.12 -8.43
CA GLY A 188 8.70 1.13 -9.18
C GLY A 188 7.81 -0.03 -8.76
N PHE A 189 6.49 0.14 -8.89
CA PHE A 189 5.51 -0.90 -8.55
C PHE A 189 4.72 -1.34 -9.78
N SER A 190 4.55 -2.65 -9.93
CA SER A 190 3.71 -3.28 -10.95
C SER A 190 2.52 -3.94 -10.25
N VAL A 191 1.31 -3.48 -10.58
CA VAL A 191 0.05 -4.06 -10.11
C VAL A 191 -0.60 -4.78 -11.28
N VAL A 192 -0.75 -6.09 -11.17
CA VAL A 192 -1.32 -6.94 -12.23
C VAL A 192 -2.56 -7.64 -11.70
N GLU A 193 -3.72 -7.34 -12.29
CA GLU A 193 -4.95 -8.09 -12.04
C GLU A 193 -4.84 -9.48 -12.69
N LYS A 194 -5.10 -10.53 -11.91
CA LYS A 194 -5.13 -11.92 -12.39
C LYS A 194 -6.32 -12.14 -13.33
N LYS A 195 -6.13 -13.00 -14.33
CA LYS A 195 -7.22 -13.42 -15.21
C LYS A 195 -8.29 -14.13 -14.39
N ARG A 196 -9.49 -13.56 -14.36
CA ARG A 196 -10.64 -14.18 -13.71
C ARG A 196 -11.37 -15.11 -14.69
N PRO A 197 -12.03 -16.17 -14.20
CA PRO A 197 -12.98 -16.92 -15.00
C PRO A 197 -14.00 -15.97 -15.61
N GLY A 198 -14.23 -16.10 -16.93
CA GLY A 198 -15.22 -15.28 -17.63
C GLY A 198 -16.61 -15.44 -17.00
N LYS A 199 -17.47 -14.43 -17.16
CA LYS A 199 -18.87 -14.55 -16.72
C LYS A 199 -19.50 -15.77 -17.37
N LEU A 200 -20.23 -16.54 -16.57
CA LEU A 200 -21.02 -17.66 -17.05
C LEU A 200 -21.94 -17.16 -18.18
N ASN A 201 -21.74 -17.69 -19.39
CA ASN A 201 -22.61 -17.34 -20.50
C ASN A 201 -23.93 -18.12 -20.34
N ALA A 202 -24.86 -17.52 -19.60
CA ALA A 202 -26.17 -18.09 -19.31
C ALA A 202 -26.96 -18.41 -20.59
N GLN A 203 -26.75 -17.65 -21.68
CA GLN A 203 -27.40 -17.91 -22.95
C GLN A 203 -26.85 -19.20 -23.59
N LYS A 204 -25.53 -19.34 -23.67
CA LYS A 204 -24.89 -20.57 -24.18
C LYS A 204 -25.27 -21.81 -23.36
N LEU A 205 -25.46 -21.67 -22.04
CA LEU A 205 -25.95 -22.76 -21.18
C LEU A 205 -27.38 -23.18 -21.49
N LYS A 206 -28.26 -22.19 -21.74
CA LYS A 206 -29.63 -22.44 -22.20
C LYS A 206 -29.63 -23.13 -23.57
N ASP A 207 -28.80 -22.65 -24.49
CA ASP A 207 -28.69 -23.20 -25.85
C ASP A 207 -28.12 -24.63 -25.86
N LEU A 208 -27.28 -24.99 -24.87
CA LEU A 208 -26.72 -26.33 -24.69
C LEU A 208 -27.67 -27.29 -23.94
N GLY A 209 -28.88 -26.86 -23.57
CA GLY A 209 -29.86 -27.69 -22.86
C GLY A 209 -29.47 -28.07 -21.42
N LYS A 210 -28.38 -27.48 -20.87
CA LYS A 210 -27.91 -27.75 -19.51
C LYS A 210 -28.59 -26.79 -18.54
N PHE A 211 -29.77 -27.18 -18.06
CA PHE A 211 -30.42 -26.51 -16.93
C PHE A 211 -29.63 -26.80 -15.65
N VAL A 212 -29.20 -25.75 -14.95
CA VAL A 212 -28.76 -25.86 -13.56
C VAL A 212 -30.01 -26.07 -12.70
N PHE A 213 -30.35 -27.31 -12.39
CA PHE A 213 -31.38 -27.63 -11.40
C PHE A 213 -30.82 -27.30 -10.01
N VAL A 214 -31.12 -26.11 -9.50
CA VAL A 214 -31.06 -25.85 -8.06
C VAL A 214 -32.36 -26.38 -7.48
N PHE A 215 -32.34 -27.60 -6.94
CA PHE A 215 -33.44 -28.11 -6.12
C PHE A 215 -33.48 -27.29 -4.83
N LEU A 216 -34.49 -26.42 -4.70
CA LEU A 216 -34.93 -25.96 -3.39
C LEU A 216 -35.82 -27.06 -2.79
N PRO A 217 -35.53 -27.56 -1.58
CA PRO A 217 -36.42 -28.52 -0.94
C PRO A 217 -37.71 -27.80 -0.53
N SER A 218 -38.80 -28.11 -1.22
CA SER A 218 -40.14 -27.79 -0.78
C SER A 218 -40.53 -28.78 0.32
N HIS A 219 -40.50 -28.35 1.58
CA HIS A 219 -41.25 -29.00 2.63
C HIS A 219 -42.40 -28.10 3.07
N LEU A 220 -43.59 -28.64 2.78
CA LEU A 220 -44.92 -28.51 3.39
C LEU A 220 -44.97 -27.83 4.76
#